data_AF-A0A060Y0K1-F1
#
_entry.id   AF-A0A060Y0K1-F1
#
_cell.length_a   1.000
_cell.length_b   1.000
_cell.length_c   1.000
_cell.angle_alpha   90.00
_cell.angle_beta   90.00
_cell.angle_gamma   90.00
#
_symmetry.space_group_name_H-M   'P 1'
#
loop_
_entity.id
_entity.type
_entity.pdbx_description
1 polymer ?
#
loop_
_entity_poly.entity_id
_entity_poly.type
_entity_poly.pdbx_seq_one_letter_code
_entity_poly.pdbx_strand_id
1 'polypeptide(L)'
;MTDSSGLRAALQEADSPERANPPSFNVTLLDWINVQDRPNDVESVVRKCFDSINRLDPRIIQPFLSECRDTIAKLDNQNMKAIKGLEDRLYALDQMIASCNKLVNEQKELAQGFLANQKRAENLKDTSVLPDLCLSHANQLMIMLTNHRKLLDIKQKCTTAKQELANNLQVRLKWCCYVMLHADQDGEKLQALLRLLTELMERVRVVDALSTVPQMYCLAVVEVVRRKIFIGHYREWACALVKDGKRLYETEKYKRETFGKLFSKFLYLKKIIPFDDI
;
A
#
# COMPACT_ATOMS: atom_id res chain seq x y z
N MET A 1 66.98 33.91 -4.51
CA MET A 1 66.32 34.63 -3.39
C MET A 1 65.02 33.91 -3.13
N THR A 2 65.06 32.92 -2.25
CA THR A 2 63.93 32.03 -1.93
C THR A 2 63.30 32.48 -0.63
N ASP A 3 61.97 32.53 -0.61
CA ASP A 3 61.10 33.00 0.47
C ASP A 3 61.39 32.31 1.81
N SER A 4 62.36 32.88 2.55
CA SER A 4 62.56 32.60 3.97
C SER A 4 61.49 33.26 4.86
N SER A 5 60.60 34.07 4.28
CA SER A 5 59.53 34.82 4.94
C SER A 5 58.36 33.90 5.33
N GLY A 6 57.89 33.05 4.40
CA GLY A 6 56.75 32.15 4.62
C GLY A 6 57.03 31.03 5.61
N LEU A 7 58.27 30.50 5.62
CA LEU A 7 58.67 29.46 6.59
C LEU A 7 58.85 30.03 8.00
N ARG A 8 59.25 31.31 8.13
CA ARG A 8 59.36 32.00 9.42
C ARG A 8 57.98 32.35 9.98
N ALA A 9 57.05 32.74 9.12
CA ALA A 9 55.66 32.99 9.48
C ALA A 9 54.96 31.71 10.00
N ALA A 10 55.17 30.57 9.32
CA ALA A 10 54.62 29.29 9.74
C ALA A 10 55.22 28.75 11.07
N LEU A 11 56.42 29.20 11.44
CA LEU A 11 57.06 28.86 12.72
C LEU A 11 56.74 29.86 13.84
N GLN A 12 56.38 31.11 13.51
CA GLN A 12 55.95 32.13 14.49
C GLN A 12 54.50 31.95 14.94
N GLU A 13 53.62 31.39 14.11
CA GLU A 13 52.27 30.99 14.55
C GLU A 13 52.27 29.80 15.54
N ALA A 14 53.41 29.12 15.70
CA ALA A 14 53.54 27.97 16.60
C ALA A 14 53.86 28.34 18.06
N ASP A 15 54.14 29.61 18.36
CA ASP A 15 54.60 30.07 19.68
C ASP A 15 53.56 30.89 20.47
N SER A 16 52.29 30.91 20.02
CA SER A 16 51.20 31.51 20.79
C SER A 16 50.44 30.45 21.59
N PRO A 17 50.56 30.39 22.93
CA PRO A 17 49.70 29.60 23.78
C PRO A 17 48.39 30.38 24.04
N GLU A 18 47.73 30.88 22.99
CA GLU A 18 46.36 31.34 23.16
C GLU A 18 45.45 30.10 23.20
N ARG A 19 45.30 29.57 24.42
CA ARG A 19 44.09 28.86 24.84
C ARG A 19 42.90 29.83 24.74
N ALA A 20 42.53 30.25 23.53
CA ALA A 20 41.20 30.74 23.28
C ALA A 20 40.29 29.54 23.52
N ASN A 21 39.64 29.50 24.69
CA ASN A 21 38.61 28.52 24.98
C ASN A 21 37.64 28.56 23.78
N PRO A 22 37.50 27.47 23.02
CA PRO A 22 36.51 27.45 21.95
C PRO A 22 35.14 27.77 22.57
N PRO A 23 34.26 28.51 21.87
CA PRO A 23 32.96 28.88 22.40
C PRO A 23 32.28 27.63 22.94
N SER A 24 31.90 27.68 24.21
CA SER A 24 31.25 26.56 24.89
C SER A 24 29.97 26.23 24.14
N PHE A 25 29.96 25.10 23.43
CA PHE A 25 28.79 24.60 22.73
C PHE A 25 27.81 24.09 23.78
N ASN A 26 26.91 24.96 24.25
CA ASN A 26 26.01 24.70 25.37
C ASN A 26 24.71 23.99 24.94
N VAL A 27 24.76 23.19 23.88
CA VAL A 27 23.59 22.46 23.35
C VAL A 27 23.80 20.99 23.65
N THR A 28 22.84 20.36 24.33
CA THR A 28 22.91 18.92 24.56
C THR A 28 22.65 18.17 23.26
N LEU A 29 23.10 16.90 23.18
CA LEU A 29 22.81 16.06 22.02
C LEU A 29 21.29 15.92 21.78
N LEU A 30 20.51 15.82 22.86
CA LEU A 30 19.05 15.74 22.80
C LEU A 30 18.44 17.03 22.22
N ASP A 31 18.88 18.19 22.68
CA ASP A 31 18.44 19.48 22.16
C ASP A 31 18.79 19.63 20.67
N TRP A 32 19.99 19.19 20.28
CA TRP A 32 20.41 19.20 18.89
C TRP A 32 19.52 18.30 18.03
N ILE A 33 19.23 17.07 18.47
CA ILE A 33 18.33 16.11 17.78
C ILE A 33 16.92 16.72 17.63
N ASN A 34 16.36 17.26 18.72
CA ASN A 34 15.02 17.83 18.72
C ASN A 34 14.87 19.05 17.80
N VAL A 35 15.96 19.80 17.57
CA VAL A 35 15.95 20.96 16.66
C VAL A 35 16.01 20.53 15.18
N GLN A 36 16.57 19.36 14.85
CA GLN A 36 16.67 18.90 13.46
C GLN A 36 15.31 18.57 12.84
N ASP A 37 14.36 18.04 13.62
CA ASP A 37 13.00 17.72 13.15
C ASP A 37 11.95 18.08 14.21
N ARG A 38 11.71 19.39 14.39
CA ARG A 38 10.81 19.93 15.43
C ARG A 38 9.43 19.28 15.54
N PRO A 39 8.67 18.93 14.47
CA PRO A 39 7.37 18.25 14.63
C PRO A 39 7.48 16.79 15.11
N ASN A 40 8.68 16.22 15.08
CA ASN A 40 9.02 14.86 15.51
C ASN A 40 10.18 14.88 16.52
N ASP A 41 10.10 15.76 17.52
CA ASP A 41 10.96 15.62 18.69
C ASP A 41 10.82 14.21 19.30
N VAL A 42 11.85 13.79 20.05
CA VAL A 42 11.95 12.42 20.55
C VAL A 42 10.72 12.03 21.37
N GLU A 43 10.21 12.94 22.21
CA GLU A 43 9.06 12.69 23.07
C GLU A 43 7.77 12.53 22.26
N SER A 44 7.58 13.37 21.24
CA SER A 44 6.46 13.34 20.30
C SER A 44 6.43 12.02 19.53
N VAL A 45 7.58 11.54 19.03
CA VAL A 45 7.67 10.25 18.32
C VAL A 45 7.33 9.10 19.26
N VAL A 46 7.85 9.09 20.48
CA VAL A 46 7.57 8.06 21.48
C VAL A 46 6.08 8.07 21.87
N ARG A 47 5.50 9.24 22.13
CA ARG A 47 4.07 9.41 22.45
C ARG A 47 3.19 8.90 21.31
N LYS A 48 3.50 9.29 20.07
CA LYS A 48 2.84 8.80 18.86
C LYS A 48 2.92 7.28 18.71
N CYS A 49 4.01 6.64 19.15
CA CYS A 49 4.12 5.18 19.17
C CYS A 49 3.17 4.57 20.19
N PHE A 50 3.18 5.07 21.43
CA PHE A 50 2.27 4.60 22.48
C PHE A 50 0.80 4.76 22.11
N ASP A 51 0.41 5.91 21.55
CA ASP A 51 -0.96 6.15 21.08
C ASP A 51 -1.38 5.15 20.00
N SER A 52 -0.47 4.83 19.08
CA SER A 52 -0.71 3.84 18.02
C SER A 52 -0.78 2.42 18.59
N ILE A 53 0.08 2.07 19.54
CA ILE A 53 0.07 0.76 20.24
C ILE A 53 -1.25 0.58 21.00
N ASN A 54 -1.69 1.60 21.73
CA ASN A 54 -2.96 1.57 22.48
C ASN A 54 -4.15 1.39 21.54
N ARG A 55 -4.14 2.03 20.37
CA ARG A 55 -5.17 1.84 19.33
C ARG A 55 -5.12 0.46 18.69
N LEU A 56 -3.94 -0.15 18.66
CA LEU A 56 -3.72 -1.51 18.15
C LEU A 56 -3.86 -2.58 19.25
N ASP A 57 -4.39 -2.23 20.42
CA ASP A 57 -4.61 -3.17 21.51
C ASP A 57 -5.50 -4.34 21.02
N PRO A 58 -5.08 -5.61 21.20
CA PRO A 58 -5.87 -6.77 20.84
C PRO A 58 -7.30 -6.75 21.40
N ARG A 59 -7.54 -6.17 22.58
CA ARG A 59 -8.87 -6.03 23.18
C ARG A 59 -9.80 -5.14 22.34
N ILE A 60 -9.24 -4.20 21.58
CA ILE A 60 -9.97 -3.29 20.69
C ILE A 60 -10.11 -3.91 19.30
N ILE A 61 -9.03 -4.48 18.76
CA ILE A 61 -9.01 -5.01 17.39
C ILE A 61 -9.73 -6.36 17.27
N GLN A 62 -9.58 -7.27 18.23
CA GLN A 62 -10.11 -8.63 18.09
C GLN A 62 -11.63 -8.68 17.91
N PRO A 63 -12.45 -7.88 18.63
CA PRO A 63 -13.89 -7.79 18.37
C PRO A 63 -14.20 -7.39 16.91
N PHE A 64 -13.50 -6.38 16.39
CA PHE A 64 -13.66 -5.95 15.00
C PHE A 64 -13.25 -7.06 14.02
N LEU A 65 -12.14 -7.76 14.26
CA LEU A 65 -11.73 -8.89 13.41
C LEU A 65 -12.72 -10.06 13.47
N SER A 66 -13.39 -10.28 14.60
CA SER A 66 -14.49 -11.25 14.64
C SER A 66 -15.69 -10.80 13.81
N GLU A 67 -16.06 -9.53 13.86
CA GLU A 67 -17.12 -8.97 13.00
C GLU A 67 -16.78 -9.14 11.52
N CYS A 68 -15.53 -8.87 11.12
CA CYS A 68 -15.09 -9.11 9.73
C CYS A 68 -15.23 -10.58 9.33
N ARG A 69 -14.84 -11.52 10.21
CA ARG A 69 -15.00 -12.96 9.94
C ARG A 69 -16.47 -13.34 9.81
N ASP A 70 -17.35 -12.77 10.62
CA ASP A 70 -18.79 -12.98 10.52
C ASP A 70 -19.36 -12.42 9.22
N THR A 71 -18.91 -11.23 8.77
CA THR A 71 -19.27 -10.66 7.48
C THR A 71 -18.82 -11.56 6.32
N ILE A 72 -17.61 -12.12 6.38
CA ILE A 72 -17.11 -13.08 5.39
C ILE A 72 -17.94 -14.37 5.40
N ALA A 73 -18.25 -14.91 6.57
CA ALA A 73 -19.11 -16.09 6.68
C ALA A 73 -20.52 -15.83 6.11
N LYS A 74 -21.06 -14.63 6.30
CA LYS A 74 -22.32 -14.21 5.65
C LYS A 74 -22.15 -14.19 4.13
N LEU A 75 -21.07 -13.63 3.59
CA LEU A 75 -20.81 -13.65 2.15
C LEU A 75 -20.84 -15.07 1.58
N ASP A 76 -20.41 -16.09 2.32
CA ASP A 76 -20.41 -17.49 1.87
C ASP A 76 -21.74 -18.23 2.03
N ASN A 77 -22.81 -17.55 2.46
CA ASN A 77 -24.12 -18.15 2.60
C ASN A 77 -24.75 -18.52 1.24
N GLN A 78 -24.57 -19.78 0.85
CA GLN A 78 -25.11 -20.36 -0.38
C GLN A 78 -26.63 -20.28 -0.47
N ASN A 79 -27.34 -20.33 0.68
CA ASN A 79 -28.80 -20.23 0.67
C ASN A 79 -29.29 -18.85 0.22
N MET A 80 -28.47 -17.81 0.37
CA MET A 80 -28.76 -16.46 -0.11
C MET A 80 -28.25 -16.23 -1.53
N LYS A 81 -27.13 -16.86 -1.91
CA LYS A 81 -26.57 -16.81 -3.27
C LYS A 81 -27.41 -17.56 -4.31
N ALA A 82 -28.01 -18.70 -3.94
CA ALA A 82 -28.75 -19.56 -4.87
C ALA A 82 -30.19 -19.81 -4.42
N ILE A 83 -31.13 -19.80 -5.37
CA ILE A 83 -32.52 -20.22 -5.17
C ILE A 83 -32.62 -21.70 -5.53
N LYS A 84 -32.71 -22.56 -4.52
CA LYS A 84 -32.83 -24.01 -4.71
C LYS A 84 -34.09 -24.37 -5.52
N GLY A 85 -33.93 -25.24 -6.51
CA GLY A 85 -35.01 -25.72 -7.37
C GLY A 85 -35.64 -24.64 -8.26
N LEU A 86 -34.96 -23.51 -8.48
CA LEU A 86 -35.47 -22.47 -9.38
C LEU A 86 -35.62 -23.00 -10.81
N GLU A 87 -34.64 -23.80 -11.27
CA GLU A 87 -34.66 -24.42 -12.59
C GLU A 87 -35.89 -25.31 -12.79
N ASP A 88 -36.14 -26.25 -11.87
CA ASP A 88 -37.31 -27.14 -11.92
C ASP A 88 -38.63 -26.34 -11.93
N ARG A 89 -38.69 -25.26 -11.15
CA ARG A 89 -39.87 -24.37 -11.10
C ARG A 89 -40.08 -23.61 -12.40
N LEU A 90 -39.00 -23.09 -13.00
CA LEU A 90 -39.06 -22.42 -14.29
C LEU A 90 -39.46 -23.38 -15.40
N TYR A 91 -38.95 -24.61 -15.36
CA TYR A 91 -39.33 -25.66 -16.29
C TYR A 91 -40.82 -26.02 -16.17
N ALA A 92 -41.34 -26.17 -14.96
CA ALA A 92 -42.78 -26.41 -14.74
C ALA A 92 -43.66 -25.24 -15.25
N LEU A 93 -43.20 -24.00 -15.09
CA LEU A 93 -43.88 -22.82 -15.66
C LEU A 93 -43.89 -22.86 -17.19
N ASP A 94 -42.79 -23.26 -17.81
CA ASP A 94 -42.70 -23.38 -19.27
C ASP A 94 -43.68 -24.43 -19.81
N GLN A 95 -43.81 -25.56 -19.13
CA GLN A 95 -44.85 -26.57 -19.44
C GLN A 95 -46.28 -25.99 -19.32
N MET A 96 -46.55 -25.18 -18.28
CA MET A 96 -47.84 -24.51 -18.13
C MET A 96 -48.12 -23.51 -19.26
N ILE A 97 -47.10 -22.79 -19.73
CA ILE A 97 -47.21 -21.87 -20.87
C ILE A 97 -47.50 -22.65 -22.17
N ALA A 98 -46.82 -23.77 -22.40
CA ALA A 98 -47.09 -24.63 -23.54
C ALA A 98 -48.53 -25.16 -23.52
N SER A 99 -49.02 -25.60 -22.35
CA SER A 99 -50.42 -26.02 -22.19
C SER A 99 -51.40 -24.87 -22.41
N CYS A 100 -51.08 -23.66 -21.97
CA CYS A 100 -51.88 -22.46 -22.22
C CYS A 100 -52.04 -22.20 -23.72
N ASN A 101 -50.93 -22.23 -24.47
CA ASN A 101 -50.93 -22.03 -25.92
C ASN A 101 -51.79 -23.07 -26.65
N LYS A 102 -51.76 -24.33 -26.21
CA LYS A 102 -52.63 -25.39 -26.75
C LYS A 102 -54.10 -25.06 -26.52
N LEU A 103 -54.48 -24.72 -25.30
CA LEU A 103 -55.88 -24.37 -24.96
C LEU A 103 -56.36 -23.14 -25.75
N VAL A 104 -55.50 -22.13 -25.95
CA VAL A 104 -55.82 -20.95 -26.77
C VAL A 104 -56.06 -21.34 -28.23
N ASN A 105 -55.27 -22.26 -28.80
CA ASN A 105 -55.49 -22.74 -30.16
C ASN A 105 -56.78 -23.55 -30.28
N GLU A 106 -57.07 -24.45 -29.34
CA GLU A 106 -58.35 -25.19 -29.31
C GLU A 106 -59.55 -24.23 -29.25
N GLN A 107 -59.47 -23.15 -28.46
CA GLN A 107 -60.51 -22.11 -28.41
C GLN A 107 -60.69 -21.41 -29.76
N LYS A 108 -59.59 -21.11 -30.47
CA LYS A 108 -59.65 -20.51 -31.81
C LYS A 108 -60.29 -21.46 -32.83
N GLU A 109 -59.94 -22.74 -32.78
CA GLU A 109 -60.53 -23.76 -33.66
C GLU A 109 -62.03 -23.92 -33.43
N LEU A 110 -62.47 -23.97 -32.16
CA LEU A 110 -63.89 -24.02 -31.81
C LEU A 110 -64.62 -22.75 -32.31
N ALA A 111 -64.06 -21.56 -32.08
CA ALA A 111 -64.62 -20.30 -32.56
C ALA A 111 -64.75 -20.25 -34.10
N GLN A 112 -63.74 -20.74 -34.82
CA GLN A 112 -63.82 -20.89 -36.28
C GLN A 112 -64.88 -21.90 -36.71
N GLY A 113 -65.05 -22.99 -35.96
CA GLY A 113 -66.11 -23.97 -36.15
C GLY A 113 -67.51 -23.35 -36.07
N PHE A 114 -67.77 -22.47 -35.09
CA PHE A 114 -69.03 -21.72 -35.00
C PHE A 114 -69.28 -20.88 -36.26
N LEU A 115 -68.28 -20.11 -36.70
CA LEU A 115 -68.39 -19.26 -37.90
C LEU A 115 -68.64 -20.07 -39.17
N ALA A 116 -67.95 -21.21 -39.33
CA ALA A 116 -68.15 -22.10 -40.48
C ALA A 116 -69.56 -22.71 -40.47
N ASN A 117 -70.03 -23.15 -39.30
CA ASN A 117 -71.36 -23.70 -39.11
C ASN A 117 -72.46 -22.66 -39.37
N GLN A 118 -72.27 -21.42 -38.92
CA GLN A 118 -73.18 -20.31 -39.21
C GLN A 118 -73.29 -20.08 -40.72
N LYS A 119 -72.17 -19.90 -41.42
CA LYS A 119 -72.15 -19.71 -42.88
C LYS A 119 -72.81 -20.88 -43.62
N ARG A 120 -72.62 -22.11 -43.13
CA ARG A 120 -73.24 -23.29 -43.73
C ARG A 120 -74.76 -23.29 -43.54
N ALA A 121 -75.23 -22.95 -42.35
CA ALA A 121 -76.66 -22.85 -42.03
C ALA A 121 -77.37 -21.75 -42.82
N GLU A 122 -76.72 -20.59 -43.04
CA GLU A 122 -77.25 -19.50 -43.87
C GLU A 122 -77.48 -19.93 -45.34
N ASN A 123 -76.68 -20.88 -45.84
CA ASN A 123 -76.77 -21.38 -47.21
C ASN A 123 -77.66 -22.64 -47.36
N LEU A 124 -77.96 -23.33 -46.25
CA LEU A 124 -78.84 -24.50 -46.24
C LEU A 124 -80.30 -24.06 -46.12
N LYS A 125 -81.14 -24.43 -47.09
CA LYS A 125 -82.59 -24.22 -47.06
C LYS A 125 -83.36 -25.34 -46.34
N ASP A 126 -82.64 -26.18 -45.57
CA ASP A 126 -83.20 -27.29 -44.83
C ASP A 126 -83.21 -26.98 -43.33
N THR A 127 -84.41 -26.75 -42.80
CA THR A 127 -84.63 -26.35 -41.40
C THR A 127 -84.49 -27.53 -40.43
N SER A 128 -84.49 -28.77 -40.94
CA SER A 128 -84.42 -29.98 -40.12
C SER A 128 -83.06 -30.19 -39.43
N VAL A 129 -82.00 -29.54 -39.92
CA VAL A 129 -80.62 -29.69 -39.40
C VAL A 129 -80.30 -28.76 -38.22
N LEU A 130 -81.16 -27.77 -37.95
CA LEU A 130 -80.95 -26.76 -36.90
C LEU A 130 -80.89 -27.33 -35.48
N PRO A 131 -81.75 -28.30 -35.08
CA PRO A 131 -81.69 -28.88 -33.73
C PRO A 131 -80.34 -29.54 -33.43
N ASP A 132 -79.80 -30.31 -34.38
CA ASP A 132 -78.51 -30.98 -34.25
C ASP A 132 -77.35 -29.98 -34.20
N LEU A 133 -77.44 -28.92 -35.01
CA LEU A 133 -76.46 -27.85 -35.00
C LEU A 133 -76.44 -27.09 -33.67
N CYS A 134 -77.61 -26.78 -33.12
CA CYS A 134 -77.75 -26.15 -31.80
C CYS A 134 -77.20 -27.04 -30.68
N LEU A 135 -77.45 -28.36 -30.74
CA LEU A 135 -76.90 -29.32 -29.78
C LEU A 135 -75.37 -29.40 -29.88
N SER A 136 -74.82 -29.41 -31.09
CA SER A 136 -73.37 -29.36 -31.36
C SER A 136 -72.74 -28.07 -30.82
N HIS A 137 -73.36 -26.92 -31.08
CA HIS A 137 -72.95 -25.61 -30.57
C HIS A 137 -72.97 -25.57 -29.03
N ALA A 138 -74.02 -26.09 -28.40
CA ALA A 138 -74.09 -26.18 -26.94
C ALA A 138 -72.94 -27.02 -26.37
N ASN A 139 -72.62 -28.16 -26.98
CA ASN A 139 -71.49 -29.00 -26.59
C ASN A 139 -70.13 -28.28 -26.78
N GLN A 140 -69.94 -27.59 -27.91
CA GLN A 140 -68.74 -26.81 -28.17
C GLN A 140 -68.56 -25.67 -27.15
N LEU A 141 -69.64 -24.96 -26.79
CA LEU A 141 -69.62 -23.93 -25.75
C LEU A 141 -69.22 -24.48 -24.38
N MET A 142 -69.67 -25.70 -24.05
CA MET A 142 -69.26 -26.37 -22.81
C MET A 142 -67.77 -26.70 -22.79
N ILE A 143 -67.20 -27.12 -23.92
CA ILE A 143 -65.75 -27.33 -24.07
C ILE A 143 -65.00 -26.00 -23.95
N MET A 144 -65.47 -24.95 -24.64
CA MET A 144 -64.88 -23.61 -24.56
C MET A 144 -64.90 -23.08 -23.13
N LEU A 145 -65.99 -23.26 -22.38
CA LEU A 145 -66.08 -22.86 -20.98
C LEU A 145 -65.05 -23.62 -20.12
N THR A 146 -64.90 -24.93 -20.36
CA THR A 146 -63.92 -25.76 -19.65
C THR A 146 -62.49 -25.31 -19.93
N ASN A 147 -62.16 -25.04 -21.19
CA ASN A 147 -60.86 -24.52 -21.61
C ASN A 147 -60.59 -23.14 -21.01
N HIS A 148 -61.61 -22.26 -20.97
CA HIS A 148 -61.49 -20.95 -20.34
C HIS A 148 -61.19 -21.04 -18.84
N ARG A 149 -61.87 -21.93 -18.11
CA ARG A 149 -61.58 -22.17 -16.68
C ARG A 149 -60.15 -22.64 -16.46
N LYS A 150 -59.64 -23.56 -17.29
CA LYS A 150 -58.23 -24.01 -17.24
C LYS A 150 -57.26 -22.86 -17.52
N LEU A 151 -57.56 -21.99 -18.48
CA LEU A 151 -56.74 -20.81 -18.77
C LEU A 151 -56.67 -19.83 -17.59
N LEU A 152 -57.80 -19.60 -16.91
CA LEU A 152 -57.84 -18.79 -15.69
C LEU A 152 -57.00 -19.39 -14.56
N ASP A 153 -57.06 -20.71 -14.37
CA ASP A 153 -56.25 -21.41 -13.37
C ASP A 153 -54.74 -21.31 -13.68
N ILE A 154 -54.33 -21.53 -14.93
CA ILE A 154 -52.93 -21.35 -15.37
C ILE A 154 -52.49 -19.90 -15.12
N LYS A 155 -53.31 -18.91 -15.51
CA LYS A 155 -53.02 -17.49 -15.26
C LYS A 155 -52.77 -17.23 -13.78
N GLN A 156 -53.66 -17.71 -12.91
CA GLN A 156 -53.55 -17.52 -11.47
C GLN A 156 -52.25 -18.13 -10.92
N LYS A 157 -51.92 -19.37 -11.31
CA LYS A 157 -50.68 -20.05 -10.92
C LYS A 157 -49.44 -19.28 -11.35
N CYS A 158 -49.39 -18.80 -12.59
CA CYS A 158 -48.28 -17.98 -13.08
C CYS A 158 -48.16 -16.65 -12.32
N THR A 159 -49.28 -15.98 -12.01
CA THR A 159 -49.28 -14.75 -11.22
C THR A 159 -48.74 -14.98 -9.81
N THR A 160 -49.20 -16.03 -9.12
CA THR A 160 -48.71 -16.39 -7.79
C THR A 160 -47.21 -16.72 -7.82
N ALA A 161 -46.76 -17.56 -8.76
CA ALA A 161 -45.35 -17.92 -8.90
C ALA A 161 -44.45 -16.69 -9.16
N LYS A 162 -44.92 -15.75 -10.01
CA LYS A 162 -44.22 -14.49 -10.27
C LYS A 162 -44.09 -13.65 -9.00
N GLN A 163 -45.16 -13.53 -8.22
CA GLN A 163 -45.15 -12.75 -6.98
C GLN A 163 -44.23 -13.37 -5.93
N GLU A 164 -44.26 -14.69 -5.76
CA GLU A 164 -43.37 -15.42 -4.85
C GLU A 164 -41.90 -15.22 -5.22
N LEU A 165 -41.57 -15.35 -6.51
CA LEU A 165 -40.21 -15.13 -7.01
C LEU A 165 -39.77 -13.68 -6.76
N ALA A 166 -40.62 -12.70 -7.07
CA ALA A 166 -40.32 -11.28 -6.84
C ALA A 166 -40.05 -10.97 -5.36
N ASN A 167 -40.88 -11.48 -4.46
CA ASN A 167 -40.68 -11.32 -3.01
C ASN A 167 -39.37 -11.98 -2.55
N ASN A 168 -39.06 -13.17 -3.07
CA ASN A 168 -37.84 -13.89 -2.72
C ASN A 168 -36.58 -13.14 -3.20
N LEU A 169 -36.59 -12.67 -4.45
CA LEU A 169 -35.51 -11.85 -5.01
C LEU A 169 -35.33 -10.55 -4.23
N GLN A 170 -36.42 -9.87 -3.86
CA GLN A 170 -36.35 -8.63 -3.09
C GLN A 170 -35.64 -8.82 -1.75
N VAL A 171 -35.99 -9.85 -0.98
CA VAL A 171 -35.34 -10.15 0.31
C VAL A 171 -33.85 -10.47 0.12
N ARG A 172 -33.52 -11.27 -0.90
CA ARG A 172 -32.13 -11.63 -1.20
C ARG A 172 -31.30 -10.44 -1.63
N LEU A 173 -31.81 -9.60 -2.53
CA LEU A 173 -31.11 -8.39 -2.97
C LEU A 173 -30.85 -7.44 -1.81
N LYS A 174 -31.83 -7.22 -0.93
CA LYS A 174 -31.64 -6.42 0.29
C LYS A 174 -30.52 -6.98 1.16
N TRP A 175 -30.48 -8.30 1.33
CA TRP A 175 -29.42 -8.96 2.08
C TRP A 175 -28.06 -8.82 1.39
N CYS A 176 -27.97 -8.98 0.07
CA CYS A 176 -26.73 -8.77 -0.68
C CYS A 176 -26.21 -7.34 -0.47
N CYS A 177 -27.07 -6.33 -0.62
CA CYS A 177 -26.69 -4.93 -0.37
C CYS A 177 -26.20 -4.73 1.06
N TYR A 178 -26.88 -5.32 2.06
CA TYR A 178 -26.48 -5.25 3.46
C TYR A 178 -25.08 -5.84 3.68
N VAL A 179 -24.83 -7.07 3.22
CA VAL A 179 -23.54 -7.74 3.43
C VAL A 179 -22.43 -7.04 2.65
N MET A 180 -22.69 -6.57 1.42
CA MET A 180 -21.71 -5.81 0.63
C MET A 180 -21.33 -4.49 1.29
N LEU A 181 -22.32 -3.75 1.84
CA LEU A 181 -22.05 -2.51 2.57
C LEU A 181 -21.18 -2.76 3.80
N HIS A 182 -21.48 -3.82 4.57
CA HIS A 182 -20.66 -4.17 5.72
C HIS A 182 -19.25 -4.61 5.31
N ALA A 183 -19.10 -5.39 4.24
CA ALA A 183 -17.80 -5.82 3.75
C ALA A 183 -16.95 -4.62 3.29
N ASP A 184 -17.56 -3.63 2.65
CA ASP A 184 -16.90 -2.39 2.22
C ASP A 184 -16.43 -1.57 3.43
N GLN A 185 -17.32 -1.34 4.40
CA GLN A 185 -16.99 -0.63 5.64
C GLN A 185 -15.90 -1.33 6.46
N ASP A 186 -15.97 -2.66 6.57
CA ASP A 186 -14.95 -3.47 7.23
C ASP A 186 -13.61 -3.36 6.48
N GLY A 187 -13.64 -3.35 5.14
CA GLY A 187 -12.48 -3.13 4.29
C GLY A 187 -11.79 -1.78 4.53
N GLU A 188 -12.55 -0.68 4.59
CA GLU A 188 -12.01 0.65 4.88
C GLU A 188 -11.33 0.72 6.25
N LYS A 189 -11.97 0.16 7.28
CA LYS A 189 -11.41 0.11 8.64
C LYS A 189 -10.15 -0.74 8.71
N LEU A 190 -10.14 -1.92 8.07
CA LEU A 190 -8.95 -2.76 7.97
C LEU A 190 -7.79 -2.02 7.29
N GLN A 191 -8.08 -1.28 6.22
CA GLN A 191 -7.06 -0.48 5.54
C GLN A 191 -6.50 0.62 6.44
N ALA A 192 -7.34 1.28 7.25
CA ALA A 192 -6.90 2.27 8.22
C ALA A 192 -6.01 1.65 9.32
N LEU A 193 -6.36 0.47 9.82
CA LEU A 193 -5.54 -0.28 10.78
C LEU A 193 -4.18 -0.69 10.18
N LEU A 194 -4.16 -1.14 8.91
CA LEU A 194 -2.93 -1.48 8.21
C LEU A 194 -2.01 -0.27 8.05
N ARG A 195 -2.56 0.90 7.68
CA ARG A 195 -1.80 2.16 7.62
C ARG A 195 -1.21 2.51 8.99
N LEU A 196 -2.01 2.45 10.05
CA LEU A 196 -1.57 2.72 11.42
C LEU A 196 -0.42 1.78 11.85
N LEU A 197 -0.54 0.48 11.56
CA LEU A 197 0.50 -0.50 11.84
C LEU A 197 1.79 -0.19 11.08
N THR A 198 1.68 0.14 9.79
CA THR A 198 2.83 0.45 8.94
C THR A 198 3.55 1.70 9.45
N GLU A 199 2.82 2.77 9.78
CA GLU A 199 3.38 3.98 10.38
C GLU A 199 4.04 3.70 11.73
N LEU A 200 3.43 2.87 12.57
CA LEU A 200 4.02 2.47 13.86
C LEU A 200 5.34 1.73 13.65
N MET A 201 5.41 0.79 12.70
CA MET A 201 6.65 0.06 12.40
C MET A 201 7.79 1.00 12.00
N GLU A 202 7.52 2.00 11.16
CA GLU A 202 8.54 2.98 10.79
C GLU A 202 8.96 3.87 11.98
N ARG A 203 8.01 4.31 12.82
CA ARG A 203 8.34 5.09 14.02
C ARG A 203 9.16 4.28 15.02
N VAL A 204 8.85 2.99 15.21
CA VAL A 204 9.61 2.09 16.09
C VAL A 204 11.05 1.94 15.59
N ARG A 205 11.28 1.83 14.27
CA ARG A 205 12.64 1.83 13.71
C ARG A 205 13.41 3.11 14.01
N VAL A 206 12.73 4.27 13.93
CA VAL A 206 13.35 5.55 14.28
C VAL A 206 13.72 5.59 15.76
N VAL A 207 12.84 5.14 16.65
CA VAL A 207 13.10 5.07 18.10
C VAL A 207 14.28 4.13 18.39
N ASP A 208 14.32 2.97 17.74
CA ASP A 208 15.43 2.02 17.86
C ASP A 208 16.76 2.64 17.44
N ALA A 209 16.79 3.32 16.28
CA ALA A 209 17.97 4.05 15.83
C ALA A 209 18.40 5.14 16.83
N LEU A 210 17.44 5.94 17.32
CA LEU A 210 17.69 7.00 18.31
C LEU A 210 18.29 6.47 19.60
N SER A 211 17.93 5.25 20.02
CA SER A 211 18.48 4.61 21.22
C SER A 211 20.00 4.38 21.13
N THR A 212 20.55 4.23 19.92
CA THR A 212 21.98 3.99 19.67
C THR A 212 22.80 5.27 19.51
N VAL A 213 22.15 6.41 19.26
CA VAL A 213 22.80 7.70 18.97
C VAL A 213 23.72 8.19 20.10
N PRO A 214 23.33 8.14 21.40
CA PRO A 214 24.20 8.58 22.48
C PRO A 214 25.53 7.81 22.55
N GLN A 215 25.50 6.50 22.35
CA GLN A 215 26.71 5.67 22.34
C GLN A 215 27.63 6.05 21.17
N MET A 216 27.07 6.20 19.97
CA MET A 216 27.83 6.60 18.79
C MET A 216 28.43 8.00 18.94
N TYR A 217 27.70 8.92 19.57
CA TYR A 217 28.20 10.25 19.89
C TYR A 217 29.42 10.19 20.83
N CYS A 218 29.36 9.40 21.90
CA CYS A 218 30.50 9.21 22.81
C CYS A 218 31.73 8.64 22.08
N LEU A 219 31.54 7.63 21.22
CA LEU A 219 32.62 7.05 20.42
C LEU A 219 33.24 8.08 19.47
N ALA A 220 32.41 8.92 18.83
CA ALA A 220 32.88 9.98 17.96
C ALA A 220 33.71 11.03 18.72
N VAL A 221 33.28 11.43 19.92
CA VAL A 221 34.03 12.38 20.77
C VAL A 221 35.39 11.80 21.16
N VAL A 222 35.45 10.53 21.58
CA VAL A 222 36.72 9.85 21.91
C VAL A 222 37.64 9.82 20.70
N GLU A 223 37.12 9.49 19.52
CA GLU A 223 37.90 9.45 18.28
C GLU A 223 38.43 10.83 17.87
N VAL A 224 37.65 11.90 18.06
CA VAL A 224 38.11 13.28 17.82
C VAL A 224 39.27 13.64 18.76
N VAL A 225 39.18 13.31 20.05
CA VAL A 225 40.27 13.55 21.00
C VAL A 225 41.51 12.75 20.63
N ARG A 226 41.35 11.47 20.30
CA ARG A 226 42.45 10.61 19.85
C ARG A 226 43.18 11.19 18.63
N ARG A 227 42.44 11.68 17.64
CA ARG A 227 43.01 12.36 16.45
C ARG A 227 43.76 13.64 16.80
N LYS A 228 43.26 14.42 17.77
CA LYS A 228 43.94 15.63 18.27
C LYS A 228 45.26 15.31 18.99
N ILE A 229 45.32 14.20 19.74
CA ILE A 229 46.55 13.75 20.38
C ILE A 229 47.54 13.26 19.31
N PHE A 230 47.07 12.44 18.37
CA PHE A 230 47.90 11.93 17.28
C PHE A 230 48.52 13.06 16.44
N ILE A 231 47.76 14.09 16.06
CA ILE A 231 48.32 15.21 15.28
C ILE A 231 49.37 16.00 16.08
N GLY A 232 49.25 16.08 17.41
CA GLY A 232 50.26 16.65 18.30
C GLY A 232 51.58 15.87 18.19
N HIS A 233 51.54 14.56 18.44
CA HIS A 233 52.72 13.70 18.34
C HIS A 233 53.32 13.68 16.94
N TYR A 234 52.48 13.66 15.90
CA TYR A 234 52.94 13.70 14.52
C TYR A 234 53.68 15.01 14.21
N ARG A 235 53.18 16.15 14.69
CA ARG A 235 53.86 17.44 14.55
C ARG A 235 55.19 17.47 15.29
N GLU A 236 55.24 16.97 16.53
CA GLU A 236 56.48 16.89 17.31
C GLU A 236 57.55 16.05 16.57
N TRP A 237 57.15 14.87 16.09
CA TRP A 237 58.00 13.99 15.31
C TRP A 237 58.49 14.66 14.02
N ALA A 238 57.60 15.28 13.24
CA ALA A 238 57.96 15.97 12.01
C ALA A 238 58.93 17.15 12.27
N CYS A 239 58.70 17.92 13.34
CA CYS A 239 59.58 19.01 13.75
C CYS A 239 60.98 18.50 14.16
N ALA A 240 61.05 17.38 14.89
CA ALA A 240 62.32 16.75 15.24
C ALA A 240 63.09 16.29 13.99
N LEU A 241 62.40 15.63 13.05
CA LEU A 241 62.98 15.19 11.78
C LEU A 241 63.54 16.37 10.96
N VAL A 242 62.81 17.47 10.87
CA VAL A 242 63.28 18.68 10.18
C VAL A 242 64.51 19.28 10.85
N LYS A 243 64.54 19.34 12.20
CA LYS A 243 65.70 19.83 12.95
C LYS A 243 66.94 18.96 12.72
N ASP A 244 66.78 17.64 12.78
CA ASP A 244 67.86 16.69 12.53
C ASP A 244 68.37 16.76 11.08
N GLY A 245 67.46 16.82 10.11
CA GLY A 245 67.81 17.00 8.69
C GLY A 245 68.55 18.32 8.44
N LYS A 246 68.11 19.42 9.06
CA LYS A 246 68.78 20.73 8.98
C LYS A 246 70.19 20.68 9.58
N ARG A 247 70.36 20.04 10.74
CA ARG A 247 71.67 19.85 11.38
C ARG A 247 72.62 19.05 10.49
N LEU A 248 72.15 17.98 9.87
CA LEU A 248 72.94 17.18 8.92
C LEU A 248 73.36 18.01 7.70
N TYR A 249 72.43 18.76 7.11
CA TYR A 249 72.71 19.64 5.98
C TYR A 249 73.73 20.72 6.32
N GLU A 250 73.58 21.42 7.45
CA GLU A 250 74.52 22.46 7.89
C GLU A 250 75.92 21.90 8.17
N THR A 251 76.00 20.69 8.76
CA THR A 251 77.28 20.01 9.01
C THR A 251 77.99 19.66 7.70
N GLU A 252 77.27 19.13 6.72
CA GLU A 252 77.81 18.80 5.40
C GLU A 252 78.22 20.07 4.65
N LYS A 253 77.38 21.11 4.67
CA LYS A 253 77.69 22.42 4.08
C LYS A 253 78.98 22.99 4.66
N TYR A 254 79.14 22.98 5.99
CA TYR A 254 80.35 23.47 6.64
C TYR A 254 81.61 22.67 6.25
N LYS A 255 81.49 21.34 6.13
CA LYS A 255 82.58 20.48 5.63
C LYS A 255 82.97 20.85 4.20
N ARG A 256 81.98 21.02 3.30
CA ARG A 256 82.20 21.44 1.92
C ARG A 256 82.82 22.83 1.82
N GLU A 257 82.36 23.80 2.60
CA GLU A 257 82.93 25.15 2.64
C GLU A 257 84.38 25.15 3.15
N THR A 258 84.66 24.37 4.20
CA THR A 258 86.00 24.25 4.77
C THR A 258 86.95 23.59 3.79
N PHE A 259 86.52 22.50 3.15
CA PHE A 259 87.27 21.85 2.08
C PHE A 259 87.47 22.79 0.89
N GLY A 260 86.42 23.48 0.44
CA GLY A 260 86.48 24.45 -0.66
C GLY A 260 87.49 25.57 -0.43
N LYS A 261 87.59 26.10 0.81
CA LYS A 261 88.62 27.07 1.21
C LYS A 261 90.04 26.52 1.16
N LEU A 262 90.24 25.23 1.45
CA LEU A 262 91.54 24.58 1.33
C LEU A 262 91.87 24.30 -0.14
N PHE A 263 90.90 23.79 -0.90
CA PHE A 263 91.05 23.41 -2.30
C PHE A 263 91.28 24.61 -3.22
N SER A 264 90.68 25.78 -2.90
CA SER A 264 90.86 27.01 -3.68
C SER A 264 92.30 27.52 -3.74
N LYS A 265 93.16 27.12 -2.79
CA LYS A 265 94.60 27.42 -2.79
C LYS A 265 95.38 26.65 -3.87
N PHE A 266 94.79 25.60 -4.45
CA PHE A 266 95.45 24.73 -5.43
C PHE A 266 94.81 24.86 -6.82
N LEU A 267 95.21 25.91 -7.56
CA LEU A 267 94.67 26.29 -8.87
C LEU A 267 94.72 25.17 -9.95
N TYR A 268 95.73 24.30 -9.93
CA TYR A 268 95.88 23.21 -10.91
C TYR A 268 94.93 22.05 -10.65
N LEU A 269 94.56 21.78 -9.39
CA LEU A 269 93.66 20.69 -9.02
C LEU A 269 92.20 20.99 -9.39
N LYS A 270 91.80 22.27 -9.42
CA LYS A 270 90.48 22.71 -9.91
C LYS A 270 90.21 22.38 -11.38
N LYS A 271 91.24 22.16 -12.20
CA LYS A 271 91.08 21.77 -13.62
C LYS A 271 90.85 20.27 -13.83
N ILE A 272 91.17 19.44 -12.83
CA ILE A 272 91.08 17.97 -12.91
C ILE A 272 89.77 17.47 -12.26
N ILE A 273 89.33 18.14 -11.19
CA ILE A 273 88.09 17.79 -10.47
C ILE A 273 87.17 19.01 -10.50
N PRO A 274 86.12 19.03 -11.36
CA PRO A 274 85.17 20.12 -11.39
C PRO A 274 84.35 20.10 -10.09
N PHE A 275 84.51 21.16 -9.30
CA PHE A 275 83.75 21.41 -8.07
C PHE A 275 82.81 22.58 -8.39
N ASP A 276 81.71 22.28 -9.10
CA ASP A 276 80.65 23.25 -9.32
C ASP A 276 79.66 23.18 -8.15
N ASP A 277 79.39 24.34 -7.56
CA ASP A 277 78.56 24.53 -6.37
C ASP A 277 77.11 24.04 -6.58
N ILE A 278 76.66 23.15 -5.69
CA ILE A 278 75.26 23.02 -5.26
C ILE A 278 75.23 23.18 -3.74
#